data_AF-A0A7L0Z6A4-F1
#
_entry.id   AF-A0A7L0Z6A4-F1
#
_cell.length_a   1.000
_cell.length_b   1.000
_cell.length_c   1.000
_cell.angle_alpha   90.00
_cell.angle_beta   90.00
_cell.angle_gamma   90.00
#
_symmetry.space_group_name_H-M   'P 1'
#
loop_
_entity.id
_entity.type
_entity.pdbx_description
1 polymer ?
#
loop_
_entity_poly.entity_id
_entity_poly.type
_entity_poly.pdbx_seq_one_letter_code
_entity_poly.pdbx_strand_id
1 'polypeptide(L)'
;VFACAYRKKQNDQNKNDTTERIQKVRSMWTLIVEMLTSLKKEKEVVDSVLEDCVNPCILDGTDVVLNVPGLLTYRIESNVHGFGTGNLYEDGNLNFLTVIQLLNEALMTLRDERCPCELKELQRIEDMVTSYKSVLQELNTKSLRTKQEHCEPKHQSIPRKEKIWESKWKMILGQCPFNLILKDDLVSSIHFI
;
A
#
# COMPACT_ATOMS: atom_id res chain seq x y z
N VAL A 1 -20.79 -68.79 -72.27
CA VAL A 1 -20.23 -68.69 -70.90
C VAL A 1 -19.44 -67.40 -70.67
N PHE A 2 -18.54 -66.99 -71.58
CA PHE A 2 -17.74 -65.76 -71.44
C PHE A 2 -18.53 -64.44 -71.30
N ALA A 3 -19.62 -64.26 -72.04
CA ALA A 3 -20.42 -63.04 -71.99
C ALA A 3 -21.13 -62.79 -70.65
N CYS A 4 -21.45 -63.85 -69.89
CA CYS A 4 -22.07 -63.71 -68.55
C CYS A 4 -21.05 -63.38 -67.47
N ALA A 5 -19.81 -63.86 -67.60
CA ALA A 5 -18.73 -63.56 -66.66
C ALA A 5 -18.29 -62.09 -66.77
N TYR A 6 -18.22 -61.55 -67.98
CA TYR A 6 -17.86 -60.15 -68.22
C TYR A 6 -18.91 -59.18 -67.66
N ARG A 7 -20.20 -59.51 -67.82
CA ARG A 7 -21.32 -58.70 -67.30
C ARG A 7 -21.39 -58.68 -65.77
N LYS A 8 -21.08 -59.80 -65.10
CA LYS A 8 -20.95 -59.83 -63.63
C LYS A 8 -19.79 -58.97 -63.13
N LYS A 9 -18.63 -59.07 -63.79
CA LYS A 9 -17.43 -58.32 -63.41
C LYS A 9 -17.61 -56.80 -63.53
N GLN A 10 -18.27 -56.32 -64.59
CA GLN A 10 -18.60 -54.89 -64.73
C GLN A 10 -19.63 -54.40 -63.69
N ASN A 11 -20.59 -55.23 -63.30
CA ASN A 11 -21.61 -54.82 -62.34
C ASN A 11 -21.07 -54.74 -60.91
N ASP A 12 -20.16 -55.65 -60.53
CA ASP A 12 -19.49 -55.61 -59.22
C ASP A 12 -18.49 -54.43 -59.13
N GLN A 13 -17.84 -54.09 -60.26
CA GLN A 13 -16.90 -52.97 -60.38
C GLN A 13 -17.57 -51.58 -60.53
N ASN A 14 -18.89 -51.53 -60.73
CA ASN A 14 -19.66 -50.28 -60.70
C ASN A 14 -20.30 -50.07 -59.31
N LYS A 15 -20.62 -51.18 -58.63
CA LYS A 15 -21.08 -51.18 -57.23
C LYS A 15 -19.97 -50.79 -56.26
N ASN A 16 -18.74 -51.26 -56.45
CA ASN A 16 -17.63 -50.83 -55.57
C ASN A 16 -17.32 -49.32 -55.75
N ASP A 17 -17.33 -48.77 -56.98
CA ASP A 17 -17.09 -47.35 -57.27
C ASP A 17 -18.12 -46.44 -56.59
N THR A 18 -19.41 -46.82 -56.65
CA THR A 18 -20.46 -46.08 -55.97
C THR A 18 -20.33 -46.15 -54.45
N THR A 19 -19.91 -47.29 -53.90
CA THR A 19 -19.70 -47.46 -52.45
C THR A 19 -18.48 -46.68 -51.95
N GLU A 20 -17.39 -46.66 -52.72
CA GLU A 20 -16.18 -45.87 -52.45
C GLU A 20 -16.45 -44.36 -52.51
N ARG A 21 -17.23 -43.91 -53.51
CA ARG A 21 -17.65 -42.51 -53.60
C ARG A 21 -18.52 -42.09 -52.43
N ILE A 22 -19.47 -42.92 -52.01
CA ILE A 22 -20.30 -42.66 -50.83
C ILE A 22 -19.43 -42.59 -49.58
N GLN A 23 -18.48 -43.51 -49.41
CA GLN A 23 -17.58 -43.51 -48.26
C GLN A 23 -16.69 -42.26 -48.24
N LYS A 24 -16.18 -41.82 -49.40
CA LYS A 24 -15.39 -40.60 -49.52
C LYS A 24 -16.18 -39.35 -49.13
N VAL A 25 -17.43 -39.25 -49.60
CA VAL A 25 -18.32 -38.14 -49.21
C VAL A 25 -18.57 -38.15 -47.70
N ARG A 26 -18.81 -39.33 -47.11
CA ARG A 26 -18.98 -39.46 -45.65
C ARG A 26 -17.74 -39.03 -44.89
N SER A 27 -16.55 -39.48 -45.30
CA SER A 27 -15.30 -39.08 -44.66
C SER A 27 -15.05 -37.57 -44.76
N MET A 28 -15.34 -36.97 -45.92
CA MET A 28 -15.23 -35.51 -46.09
C MET A 28 -16.23 -34.76 -45.21
N TRP A 29 -17.47 -35.24 -45.11
CA TRP A 29 -18.48 -34.65 -44.24
C TRP A 29 -18.10 -34.74 -42.76
N THR A 30 -17.57 -35.88 -42.32
CA THR A 30 -17.05 -36.05 -40.95
C THR A 30 -15.94 -35.04 -40.65
N LEU A 31 -14.98 -34.88 -41.58
CA LEU A 31 -13.89 -33.91 -41.41
C LEU A 31 -14.40 -32.47 -41.28
N ILE A 32 -15.40 -32.10 -42.09
CA ILE A 32 -16.03 -30.76 -42.01
C ILE A 32 -16.72 -30.56 -40.67
N VAL A 33 -17.49 -31.55 -40.20
CA VAL A 33 -18.19 -31.48 -38.91
C VAL A 33 -17.20 -31.42 -37.74
N GLU A 34 -16.12 -32.19 -37.77
CA GLU A 34 -15.05 -32.13 -36.77
C GLU A 34 -14.39 -30.74 -36.75
N MET A 35 -14.10 -30.16 -37.91
CA MET A 35 -13.52 -28.80 -37.99
C MET A 35 -14.49 -27.72 -37.51
N LEU A 36 -15.79 -27.81 -37.84
CA LEU A 36 -16.79 -26.86 -37.36
C LEU A 36 -17.01 -26.97 -35.85
N THR A 37 -16.93 -28.19 -35.30
CA THR A 37 -17.08 -28.40 -33.85
C THR A 37 -15.83 -27.97 -33.08
N SER A 38 -14.63 -28.12 -33.63
CA SER A 38 -13.41 -27.59 -32.99
C SER A 38 -13.42 -26.06 -32.92
N LEU A 39 -13.86 -25.39 -33.99
CA LEU A 39 -13.93 -23.93 -34.08
C LEU A 39 -15.08 -23.32 -33.26
N LYS A 40 -16.05 -24.12 -32.80
CA LYS A 40 -17.20 -23.61 -32.04
C LYS A 40 -16.81 -22.85 -30.78
N LYS A 41 -15.81 -23.35 -30.03
CA LYS A 41 -15.33 -22.70 -28.81
C LYS A 41 -14.63 -21.37 -29.10
N GLU A 42 -13.82 -21.32 -30.15
CA GLU A 42 -13.14 -20.08 -30.57
C GLU A 42 -14.16 -19.03 -31.02
N LYS A 43 -15.20 -19.46 -31.74
CA LYS A 43 -16.32 -18.59 -32.12
C LYS A 43 -17.04 -18.02 -30.89
N GLU A 44 -17.36 -18.85 -29.90
CA GLU A 44 -18.02 -18.40 -28.66
C GLU A 44 -17.19 -17.36 -27.89
N VAL A 45 -15.86 -17.47 -27.90
CA VAL A 45 -14.95 -16.47 -27.30
C VAL A 45 -15.00 -15.16 -28.07
N VAL A 46 -14.95 -15.21 -29.41
CA VAL A 46 -15.03 -14.00 -30.25
C VAL A 46 -16.39 -13.32 -30.12
N ASP A 47 -17.47 -14.10 -30.13
CA ASP A 47 -18.84 -13.61 -29.92
C ASP A 47 -18.96 -12.92 -28.54
N SER A 48 -18.37 -13.49 -27.48
CA SER A 48 -18.38 -12.88 -26.14
C SER A 48 -17.59 -11.56 -26.06
N VAL A 49 -16.46 -11.45 -26.77
CA VAL A 49 -15.69 -10.18 -26.84
C VAL A 49 -16.47 -9.13 -27.62
N LEU A 50 -17.14 -9.53 -28.70
CA LEU A 50 -17.97 -8.62 -29.49
C LEU A 50 -19.18 -8.12 -28.71
N GLU A 51 -19.88 -8.98 -27.96
CA GLU A 51 -20.97 -8.58 -27.07
C GLU A 51 -20.49 -7.63 -25.95
N ASP A 52 -19.29 -7.86 -25.38
CA ASP A 52 -18.68 -6.94 -24.41
C ASP A 52 -18.30 -5.59 -25.04
N CYS A 53 -18.08 -5.55 -26.36
CA CYS A 53 -17.86 -4.32 -27.13
C CYS A 53 -19.17 -3.58 -27.53
N VAL A 54 -20.35 -4.21 -27.40
CA VAL A 54 -21.65 -3.58 -27.68
C VAL A 54 -22.05 -2.61 -26.57
N ASN A 55 -21.46 -2.75 -25.38
CA ASN A 55 -21.54 -1.74 -24.34
C ASN A 55 -20.28 -0.86 -24.45
N PRO A 56 -20.32 0.30 -25.13
CA PRO A 56 -19.19 1.21 -25.08
C PRO A 56 -18.99 1.58 -23.60
N CYS A 57 -17.90 1.12 -23.01
CA CYS A 57 -17.39 1.69 -21.78
C CYS A 57 -17.07 3.15 -22.10
N ILE A 58 -18.04 4.03 -21.84
CA ILE A 58 -17.85 5.47 -21.92
C ILE A 58 -16.90 5.79 -20.76
N LEU A 59 -15.60 5.83 -21.05
CA LEU A 59 -14.64 6.55 -20.21
C LEU A 59 -14.88 8.05 -20.40
N ASP A 60 -16.03 8.54 -19.95
CA ASP A 60 -16.16 9.95 -19.67
C ASP A 60 -15.54 10.15 -18.29
N GLY A 61 -14.49 10.96 -18.19
CA GLY A 61 -13.84 11.26 -16.92
C GLY A 61 -14.71 12.11 -16.00
N THR A 62 -16.04 12.10 -16.16
CA THR A 62 -16.97 13.02 -15.51
C THR A 62 -17.00 12.83 -14.00
N ASP A 63 -16.79 11.60 -13.52
CA ASP A 63 -16.74 11.26 -12.11
C ASP A 63 -15.32 11.16 -11.54
N VAL A 64 -14.28 11.40 -12.36
CA VAL A 64 -12.89 11.37 -11.91
C VAL A 64 -12.42 12.78 -11.61
N VAL A 65 -12.39 13.12 -10.32
CA VAL A 65 -11.70 14.34 -9.85
C VAL A 65 -10.19 14.13 -10.01
N LEU A 66 -9.65 14.55 -11.15
CA LEU A 66 -8.20 14.60 -11.39
C LEU A 66 -7.61 15.76 -10.58
N ASN A 67 -7.18 15.46 -9.36
CA ASN A 67 -6.35 16.37 -8.59
C ASN A 67 -4.93 16.37 -9.17
N VAL A 68 -4.66 17.34 -10.05
CA VAL A 68 -3.33 17.57 -10.58
C VAL A 68 -2.44 18.11 -9.46
N PRO A 69 -1.31 17.44 -9.11
CA PRO A 69 -0.36 17.94 -8.13
C PRO A 69 0.08 19.37 -8.44
N GLY A 70 0.08 20.24 -7.43
CA GLY A 70 0.35 21.67 -7.63
C GLY A 70 1.72 21.97 -8.26
N LEU A 71 2.71 21.09 -8.08
CA LEU A 71 4.01 21.20 -8.72
C LEU A 71 3.95 20.99 -10.24
N LEU A 72 3.09 20.07 -10.70
CA LEU A 72 2.83 19.84 -12.12
C LEU A 72 2.11 21.04 -12.73
N THR A 73 1.09 21.58 -12.04
CA THR A 73 0.41 22.81 -12.46
C THR A 73 1.38 23.97 -12.58
N TYR A 74 2.20 24.21 -11.55
CA TYR A 74 3.23 25.26 -11.56
C TYR A 74 4.27 25.06 -12.67
N ARG A 75 4.70 23.82 -12.94
CA ARG A 75 5.64 23.52 -14.02
C ARG A 75 5.03 23.74 -15.41
N ILE A 76 3.77 23.35 -15.62
CA ILE A 76 3.07 23.58 -16.89
C ILE A 76 2.86 25.08 -17.14
N GLU A 77 2.42 25.80 -16.10
CA GLU A 77 2.22 27.26 -16.15
C GLU A 77 3.53 28.04 -16.31
N SER A 78 4.63 27.57 -15.71
CA SER A 78 5.96 28.20 -15.85
C SER A 78 6.65 27.83 -17.18
N ASN A 79 6.35 26.67 -17.76
CA ASN A 79 6.86 26.21 -19.05
C ASN A 79 5.94 26.52 -20.25
N VAL A 80 5.07 27.55 -20.15
CA VAL A 80 4.24 28.03 -21.29
C VAL A 80 5.08 28.36 -22.54
N HIS A 81 6.38 28.64 -22.37
CA HIS A 81 7.32 28.90 -23.47
C HIS A 81 8.36 27.79 -23.70
N GLY A 82 8.39 26.77 -22.83
CA GLY A 82 9.44 25.73 -22.80
C GLY A 82 9.06 24.42 -23.46
N PHE A 83 7.76 24.11 -23.55
CA PHE A 83 7.26 23.03 -24.40
C PHE A 83 7.29 23.47 -25.85
N GLY A 84 8.49 23.55 -26.42
CA GLY A 84 8.64 23.73 -27.84
C GLY A 84 7.89 22.60 -28.54
N THR A 85 6.75 22.91 -29.19
CA THR A 85 6.54 22.84 -30.64
C THR A 85 5.03 22.88 -30.94
N GLY A 86 4.57 23.99 -31.53
CA GLY A 86 3.25 24.08 -32.18
C GLY A 86 2.04 24.24 -31.25
N ASN A 87 0.97 24.81 -31.78
CA ASN A 87 -0.31 24.87 -31.08
C ASN A 87 -0.87 23.45 -30.90
N LEU A 88 -1.54 23.20 -29.76
CA LEU A 88 -2.26 21.93 -29.51
C LEU A 88 -3.29 21.63 -30.61
N TYR A 89 -3.80 22.69 -31.25
CA TYR A 89 -4.70 22.63 -32.39
C TYR A 89 -4.04 23.28 -33.60
N GLU A 90 -4.04 22.55 -34.71
CA GLU A 90 -3.59 23.01 -36.01
C GLU A 90 -4.74 22.79 -37.00
N ASP A 91 -5.19 23.87 -37.66
CA ASP A 91 -6.38 23.87 -38.54
C ASP A 91 -7.66 23.28 -37.92
N GLY A 92 -7.86 23.51 -36.61
CA GLY A 92 -9.02 23.00 -35.87
C GLY A 92 -8.94 21.52 -35.53
N ASN A 93 -7.87 20.82 -35.91
CA ASN A 93 -7.60 19.44 -35.55
C ASN A 93 -6.52 19.35 -34.48
N LEU A 94 -6.60 18.30 -33.66
CA LEU A 94 -5.63 18.05 -32.60
C LEU A 94 -4.27 17.69 -33.22
N ASN A 95 -3.21 18.39 -32.83
CA ASN A 95 -1.85 18.07 -33.24
C ASN A 95 -1.31 16.93 -32.37
N PHE A 96 -1.39 15.69 -32.89
CA PHE A 96 -0.93 14.51 -32.18
C PHE A 96 0.56 14.54 -31.82
N LEU A 97 1.40 15.21 -32.60
CA LEU A 97 2.82 15.35 -32.30
C LEU A 97 3.03 16.16 -31.03
N THR A 98 2.33 17.29 -30.90
CA THR A 98 2.36 18.14 -29.71
C THR A 98 1.79 17.41 -28.50
N VAL A 99 0.73 16.62 -28.67
CA VAL A 99 0.16 15.79 -27.59
C VAL A 99 1.15 14.74 -27.09
N ILE A 100 1.83 14.03 -28.00
CA ILE A 100 2.85 13.03 -27.64
C ILE A 100 4.02 13.68 -26.90
N GLN A 101 4.46 14.86 -27.32
CA GLN A 101 5.52 15.62 -26.64
C GLN A 101 5.10 16.04 -25.23
N LEU A 102 3.87 16.53 -25.07
CA LEU A 102 3.33 16.91 -23.76
C LEU A 102 3.25 15.72 -22.81
N LEU A 103 2.82 14.55 -23.31
CA LEU A 103 2.74 13.31 -22.55
C LEU A 103 4.14 12.81 -22.16
N ASN A 104 5.12 12.86 -23.06
CA ASN A 104 6.49 12.48 -22.74
C ASN A 104 7.10 13.35 -21.66
N GLU A 105 6.84 14.65 -21.69
CA GLU A 105 7.32 15.57 -20.66
C GLU A 105 6.63 15.38 -19.30
N ALA A 106 5.33 15.07 -19.30
CA ALA A 106 4.63 14.67 -18.08
C ALA A 106 5.25 13.39 -17.48
N LEU A 107 5.56 12.40 -18.31
CA LEU A 107 6.24 11.17 -17.90
C LEU A 107 7.65 11.43 -17.35
N MET A 108 8.41 12.31 -18.00
CA MET A 108 9.75 12.72 -17.54
C MET A 108 9.66 13.43 -16.18
N THR A 109 8.69 14.32 -16.01
CA THR A 109 8.49 15.03 -14.74
C THR A 109 8.10 14.07 -13.62
N LEU A 110 7.23 13.10 -13.87
CA LEU A 110 6.87 12.06 -12.90
C LEU A 110 8.06 11.17 -12.53
N ARG A 111 8.93 10.87 -13.50
CA ARG A 111 10.17 10.11 -13.26
C ARG A 111 11.14 10.91 -12.39
N ASP A 112 11.26 12.21 -12.64
CA ASP A 112 12.19 13.08 -11.92
C ASP A 112 11.66 13.45 -10.52
N GLU A 113 10.34 13.46 -10.28
CA GLU A 113 9.76 13.48 -8.92
C GLU A 113 10.09 12.20 -8.15
N ARG A 114 10.07 11.03 -8.79
CA ARG A 114 10.57 9.77 -8.22
C ARG A 114 12.10 9.70 -8.14
N CYS A 115 12.76 10.83 -7.86
CA CYS A 115 14.20 10.87 -7.71
C CYS A 115 14.63 10.00 -6.51
N PRO A 116 15.66 9.13 -6.66
CA PRO A 116 16.22 8.33 -5.56
C PRO A 116 16.68 9.14 -4.34
N CYS A 117 16.78 10.46 -4.45
CA CYS A 117 17.10 11.36 -3.33
C CYS A 117 16.00 11.39 -2.26
N GLU A 118 14.72 11.32 -2.63
CA GLU A 118 13.61 11.32 -1.65
C GLU A 118 13.57 10.04 -0.82
N LEU A 119 13.92 8.90 -1.44
CA LEU A 119 14.02 7.61 -0.75
C LEU A 119 15.15 7.62 0.31
N LYS A 120 16.27 8.29 0.01
CA LYS A 120 17.40 8.44 0.94
C LYS A 120 17.06 9.37 2.11
N GLU A 121 16.33 10.46 1.85
CA GLU A 121 15.84 11.37 2.88
C GLU A 121 14.85 10.65 3.82
N LEU A 122 13.91 9.88 3.27
CA LEU A 122 12.97 9.06 4.05
C LEU A 122 13.69 8.04 4.93
N GLN A 123 14.70 7.35 4.38
CA GLN A 123 15.48 6.38 5.14
C GLN A 123 16.28 7.03 6.27
N ARG A 124 16.85 8.22 6.03
CA ARG A 124 17.52 9.01 7.06
C ARG A 124 16.55 9.45 8.18
N ILE A 125 15.32 9.80 7.82
CA ILE A 125 14.27 10.15 8.79
C ILE A 125 13.90 8.92 9.63
N GLU A 126 13.74 7.76 9.00
CA GLU A 126 13.44 6.49 9.67
C GLU A 126 14.55 6.10 10.67
N ASP A 127 15.82 6.22 10.27
CA ASP A 127 16.98 6.00 11.13
C ASP A 127 17.00 6.95 12.34
N MET A 128 16.64 8.23 12.14
CA MET A 128 16.52 9.19 13.25
C MET A 128 15.38 8.82 14.19
N VAL A 129 14.20 8.47 13.67
CA VAL A 129 13.03 8.09 14.48
C VAL A 129 13.31 6.86 15.31
N THR A 130 13.95 5.84 14.73
CA THR A 130 14.35 4.63 15.45
C THR A 130 15.39 4.92 16.52
N SER A 131 16.36 5.78 16.25
CA SER A 131 17.33 6.26 17.23
C SER A 131 16.64 6.95 18.41
N TYR A 132 15.78 7.94 18.17
CA TYR A 132 15.05 8.64 19.24
C TYR A 132 14.17 7.70 20.05
N LYS A 133 13.52 6.74 19.40
CA LYS A 133 12.69 5.72 20.08
C LYS A 133 13.53 4.88 21.06
N SER A 134 14.73 4.47 20.66
CA SER A 134 15.63 3.69 21.53
C SER A 134 16.10 4.50 22.74
N VAL A 135 16.48 5.77 22.54
CA VAL A 135 16.87 6.68 23.62
C VAL A 135 15.71 6.91 24.59
N LEU A 136 14.49 7.09 24.08
CA LEU A 136 13.31 7.30 24.90
C LEU A 136 12.99 6.05 25.75
N GLN A 137 13.15 4.85 25.18
CA GLN A 137 13.03 3.60 25.92
C GLN A 137 14.07 3.50 27.04
N GLU A 138 15.33 3.83 26.75
CA GLU A 138 16.40 3.83 27.76
C GLU A 138 16.09 4.79 28.92
N LEU A 139 15.68 6.03 28.61
CA LEU A 139 15.31 7.02 29.62
C LEU A 139 14.11 6.56 30.48
N ASN A 140 13.10 5.95 29.87
CA ASN A 140 11.97 5.38 30.59
C ASN A 140 12.41 4.26 31.55
N THR A 141 13.32 3.37 31.10
CA THR A 141 13.84 2.32 31.98
C THR A 141 14.64 2.88 33.15
N LYS A 142 15.46 3.92 32.93
CA LYS A 142 16.20 4.61 33.99
C LYS A 142 15.25 5.28 34.98
N SER A 143 14.23 5.98 34.49
CA SER A 143 13.20 6.61 35.33
C SER A 143 12.48 5.59 36.21
N LEU A 144 12.11 4.43 35.64
CA LEU A 144 11.48 3.35 36.39
C LEU A 144 12.40 2.78 37.48
N ARG A 145 13.69 2.56 37.17
CA ARG A 145 14.69 2.12 38.16
C ARG A 145 14.87 3.14 39.28
N THR A 146 15.00 4.42 38.97
CA THR A 146 15.13 5.47 39.99
C THR A 146 13.90 5.56 40.89
N LYS A 147 12.69 5.40 40.32
CA LYS A 147 11.46 5.31 41.11
C LYS A 147 11.44 4.06 42.01
N GLN A 148 11.89 2.91 41.51
CA GLN A 148 12.01 1.68 42.29
C GLN A 148 13.01 1.85 43.45
N GLU A 149 14.18 2.43 43.18
CA GLU A 149 15.24 2.69 44.18
C GLU A 149 14.83 3.71 45.24
N HIS A 150 13.97 4.68 44.90
CA HIS A 150 13.38 5.60 45.87
C HIS A 150 12.20 5.00 46.65
N CYS A 151 11.49 4.02 46.07
CA CYS A 151 10.38 3.32 46.70
C CYS A 151 10.83 2.12 47.55
N GLU A 152 12.07 1.63 47.42
CA GLU A 152 12.66 0.68 48.37
C GLU A 152 12.79 1.36 49.75
N PRO A 153 11.95 0.97 50.75
CA PRO A 153 11.96 1.63 52.04
C PRO A 153 13.26 1.23 52.74
N LYS A 154 14.26 2.13 52.77
CA LYS A 154 15.45 1.99 53.62
C LYS A 154 15.01 1.51 55.00
N HIS A 155 15.28 0.22 55.30
CA HIS A 155 14.72 -0.62 56.38
C HIS A 155 15.02 -0.17 57.81
N GLN A 156 14.72 1.08 58.14
CA GLN A 156 14.52 1.55 59.49
C GLN A 156 13.32 2.46 59.44
N SER A 157 12.20 1.96 60.00
CA SER A 157 11.00 2.77 60.17
C SER A 157 11.39 4.10 60.78
N ILE A 158 11.01 5.19 60.13
CA ILE A 158 11.16 6.57 60.60
C ILE A 158 10.93 6.69 62.13
N PRO A 159 9.89 6.07 62.72
CA PRO A 159 9.68 6.09 64.17
C PRO A 159 10.80 5.47 65.02
N ARG A 160 11.55 4.50 64.50
CA ARG A 160 12.71 3.91 65.19
C ARG A 160 13.90 4.87 65.20
N LYS A 161 14.11 5.62 64.10
CA LYS A 161 15.14 6.66 64.02
C LYS A 161 14.78 7.86 64.91
N GLU A 162 13.52 8.25 64.94
CA GLU A 162 13.01 9.29 65.84
C GLU A 162 13.27 8.93 67.30
N LYS A 163 12.91 7.71 67.74
CA LYS A 163 13.20 7.24 69.12
C LYS A 163 14.68 7.26 69.47
N ILE A 164 15.56 6.88 68.53
CA ILE A 164 17.01 6.94 68.73
C ILE A 164 17.48 8.39 68.88
N TRP A 165 16.97 9.30 68.06
CA TRP A 165 17.30 10.72 68.14
C TRP A 165 16.76 11.36 69.42
N GLU A 166 15.52 11.11 69.80
CA GLU A 166 14.93 11.56 71.07
C GLU A 166 15.76 11.09 72.28
N SER A 167 16.22 9.84 72.26
CA SER A 167 17.06 9.30 73.33
C SER A 167 18.41 10.01 73.41
N LYS A 168 19.04 10.31 72.27
CA LYS A 168 20.31 11.07 72.21
C LYS A 168 20.13 12.50 72.71
N TRP A 169 19.06 13.18 72.28
CA TRP A 169 18.77 14.54 72.73
C TRP A 169 18.46 14.59 74.23
N LYS A 170 17.66 13.66 74.73
CA LYS A 170 17.35 13.54 76.17
C LYS A 170 18.59 13.26 77.01
N MET A 171 19.55 12.49 76.48
CA MET A 171 20.82 12.23 77.16
C MET A 171 21.70 13.49 77.24
N ILE A 172 21.76 14.30 76.18
CA ILE A 172 22.63 15.49 76.11
C ILE A 172 22.01 16.68 76.85
N LEU A 173 20.69 16.88 76.72
CA LEU A 173 19.99 18.06 77.24
C LEU A 173 19.17 17.77 78.52
N GLY A 174 19.13 16.52 78.98
CA GLY A 174 18.28 16.06 80.09
C GLY A 174 16.77 15.98 79.75
N GLN A 175 16.35 16.51 78.60
CA GLN A 175 14.95 16.63 78.19
C GLN A 175 14.78 16.57 76.66
N CYS A 176 13.54 16.34 76.21
CA CYS A 176 13.20 16.32 74.78
C CYS A 176 13.15 17.78 74.25
N PRO A 177 13.77 18.09 73.09
CA PRO A 177 13.79 19.45 72.52
C PRO A 177 12.39 20.00 72.24
N PHE A 178 11.46 19.14 71.84
CA PHE A 178 10.09 19.53 71.51
C PHE A 178 9.28 20.00 72.74
N ASN A 179 9.68 19.60 73.95
CA ASN A 179 9.04 20.04 75.19
C ASN A 179 9.51 21.44 75.64
N LEU A 180 10.61 21.96 75.08
CA LEU A 180 11.08 23.32 75.33
C LEU A 180 10.25 24.33 74.53
N ILE A 181 9.98 24.01 73.27
CA ILE A 181 9.21 24.86 72.34
C ILE A 181 7.79 25.12 72.89
N LEU A 182 7.17 24.11 73.51
CA LEU A 182 5.83 24.24 74.09
C LEU A 182 5.80 24.96 75.46
N LYS A 183 6.93 25.10 76.14
CA LYS A 183 6.99 25.80 77.44
C LYS A 183 7.01 27.32 77.28
N ASP A 184 7.63 27.83 76.22
CA ASP A 184 7.70 29.27 75.96
C ASP A 184 6.34 29.85 75.49
N ASP A 185 5.49 29.04 74.85
CA ASP A 185 4.14 29.45 74.41
C ASP A 185 3.10 29.51 75.55
N LEU A 186 3.29 28.75 76.64
CA LEU A 186 2.40 28.77 77.81
C LEU A 186 2.67 29.96 78.75
N VAL A 187 3.90 30.49 78.78
CA VAL A 187 4.22 31.68 79.57
C VAL A 187 3.75 32.96 78.87
N SER A 188 3.72 32.99 77.54
CA SER A 188 3.20 34.14 76.78
C SER A 188 1.68 34.27 76.82
N SER A 189 0.94 33.19 77.12
CA SER A 189 -0.53 33.23 77.19
C SER A 189 -1.11 33.65 78.55
N ILE A 190 -0.29 33.80 79.61
CA ILE A 190 -0.78 34.22 80.95
C ILE A 190 -0.60 35.72 81.21
N HIS A 191 0.09 36.47 80.33
CA HIS A 191 0.27 37.92 80.51
C HIS A 191 -0.79 38.79 79.78
N PHE A 192 -1.88 38.20 79.27
CA PHE A 192 -2.92 38.93 78.53
C PHE A 192 -4.36 38.65 78.99
N ILE A 193 -4.58 38.51 80.30
CA ILE A 193 -5.90 38.67 80.94
C ILE A 193 -5.81 39.74 82.01
#